data_AF-A0A162JF95-F1
#
_entry.id   AF-A0A162JF95-F1
#
_cell.length_a   1.000
_cell.length_b   1.000
_cell.length_c   1.000
_cell.angle_alpha   90.00
_cell.angle_beta   90.00
_cell.angle_gamma   90.00
#
_symmetry.space_group_name_H-M   'P 1'
#
loop_
_entity.id
_entity.type
_entity.pdbx_description
1 polymer ?
#
loop_
_entity_poly.entity_id
_entity_poly.type
_entity_poly.pdbx_seq_one_letter_code
_entity_poly.pdbx_strand_id
1 'polypeptide(L)'
;MPRKRAAPSDSGTSQAKKTKTTKAAASTVAAPIQEVSPSDSGSSRAKKTKTTKAAPKTPLAPLLRVPERWSAVSVSANVARGHEEWLAKPDEAWVWECSCPPRFERPISSFWDDEEDEEDEEDSEDKAAKQPECGGETCMCNKKAVDHPDYPWVLTMVGKQLYLSQYVLATMRDPDNFQMYTYNDHYGYGLIEMLQNLILDYPVSCGWKESWCVLEAAVMWLLDPEADAIIHLIGRMFLHMLATLELDGRGVRDAVLNLGTIMALYIKLAQDSRQNNLLCEDEEDEELTGGVIYSPPRFDDYVLAYAKKFDVTLCGPKELDKLIDECRRVGLPEVTLENDDPWNFFETLQGYEGANYRAPPRGSIWYDDKEYRGIGGDHYDISSWRPVERRKASFDKKDPFTRSMINAVKQGLVMHRG
;
A
#
# COMPACT_ATOMS: atom_id res chain seq x y z
N MET A 1 32.21 -12.73 -3.49
CA MET A 1 33.44 -11.93 -3.23
C MET A 1 33.41 -10.66 -4.06
N PRO A 2 33.24 -9.47 -3.48
CA PRO A 2 33.04 -8.25 -4.26
C PRO A 2 34.37 -7.51 -4.54
N ARG A 3 34.57 -7.08 -5.79
CA ARG A 3 35.68 -6.22 -6.21
C ARG A 3 35.39 -4.77 -5.79
N LYS A 4 36.22 -4.25 -4.89
CA LYS A 4 36.29 -2.82 -4.53
C LYS A 4 36.68 -1.98 -5.75
N ARG A 5 35.89 -0.94 -6.07
CA ARG A 5 36.35 0.21 -6.87
C ARG A 5 36.82 1.31 -5.93
N ALA A 6 38.02 1.83 -6.22
CA ALA A 6 38.69 2.87 -5.47
C ALA A 6 38.13 4.26 -5.80
N ALA A 7 38.05 5.13 -4.79
CA ALA A 7 37.77 6.55 -4.94
C ALA A 7 39.04 7.31 -5.40
N PRO A 8 38.92 8.37 -6.21
CA PRO A 8 40.04 9.26 -6.48
C PRO A 8 40.30 10.18 -5.29
N SER A 9 41.57 10.29 -4.92
CA SER A 9 42.12 11.26 -3.99
C SER A 9 42.22 12.64 -4.65
N ASP A 10 41.73 13.69 -3.99
CA ASP A 10 42.16 15.05 -4.29
C ASP A 10 42.72 15.73 -3.04
N SER A 11 43.98 16.11 -3.18
CA SER A 11 44.78 16.91 -2.26
C SER A 11 44.76 18.36 -2.74
N GLY A 12 44.47 19.30 -1.84
CA GLY A 12 44.44 20.71 -2.21
C GLY A 12 44.14 21.63 -1.04
N THR A 13 45.11 21.81 -0.15
CA THR A 13 45.12 22.83 0.90
C THR A 13 45.22 24.23 0.31
N SER A 14 44.36 25.18 0.71
CA SER A 14 44.79 26.57 0.95
C SER A 14 43.83 27.40 1.83
N GLN A 15 44.39 27.78 2.99
CA GLN A 15 44.35 29.08 3.64
C GLN A 15 43.04 29.70 4.20
N ALA A 16 43.12 29.83 5.51
CA ALA A 16 42.34 30.66 6.42
C ALA A 16 42.18 32.14 6.01
N LYS A 17 41.01 32.70 6.32
CA LYS A 17 40.92 34.04 6.91
C LYS A 17 39.81 34.08 7.96
N LYS A 18 40.24 34.34 9.21
CA LYS A 18 39.40 34.66 10.37
C LYS A 18 38.64 35.97 10.10
N THR A 19 37.37 36.03 10.47
CA THR A 19 36.82 37.27 11.05
C THR A 19 35.86 36.91 12.18
N LYS A 20 36.15 37.53 13.31
CA LYS A 20 35.65 37.28 14.65
C LYS A 20 34.58 38.31 14.93
N THR A 21 33.33 37.90 15.19
CA THR A 21 32.42 38.74 15.98
C THR A 21 31.60 37.87 16.93
N THR A 22 31.88 38.12 18.20
CA THR A 22 31.19 37.70 19.42
C THR A 22 29.74 38.18 19.46
N LYS A 23 28.80 37.38 19.97
CA LYS A 23 28.26 37.54 21.34
C LYS A 23 27.27 36.44 21.72
N ALA A 24 27.24 36.22 23.02
CA ALA A 24 26.68 35.10 23.75
C ALA A 24 25.15 35.13 23.89
N ALA A 25 24.66 33.94 24.25
CA ALA A 25 23.32 33.58 24.67
C ALA A 25 22.88 34.17 26.02
N ALA A 26 21.56 34.20 26.23
CA ALA A 26 20.80 33.82 27.45
C ALA A 26 19.42 34.49 27.33
N SER A 27 18.32 33.78 27.08
CA SER A 27 17.57 32.88 27.98
C SER A 27 16.84 33.63 29.11
N THR A 28 15.52 33.75 28.90
CA THR A 28 14.36 33.66 29.80
C THR A 28 14.53 33.69 31.33
N VAL A 29 13.61 34.36 32.04
CA VAL A 29 12.49 33.77 32.83
C VAL A 29 11.77 34.83 33.70
N ALA A 30 10.47 34.61 33.91
CA ALA A 30 9.58 35.00 35.02
C ALA A 30 8.62 36.20 34.87
N ALA A 31 7.33 35.83 34.86
CA ALA A 31 6.16 36.64 35.20
C ALA A 31 6.14 36.99 36.72
N PRO A 32 5.23 37.88 37.16
CA PRO A 32 3.96 37.34 37.69
C PRO A 32 2.70 38.15 37.36
N ILE A 33 1.58 37.49 37.62
CA ILE A 33 0.16 37.86 37.48
C ILE A 33 -0.27 38.86 38.56
N GLN A 34 -1.15 39.81 38.22
CA GLN A 34 -2.31 40.20 39.07
C GLN A 34 -3.37 41.00 38.31
N GLU A 35 -4.63 40.65 38.59
CA GLU A 35 -5.90 41.19 38.07
C GLU A 35 -6.24 42.59 38.61
N VAL A 36 -6.92 43.45 37.82
CA VAL A 36 -8.15 44.17 38.20
C VAL A 36 -8.82 44.80 36.95
N SER A 37 -10.16 44.70 36.84
CA SER A 37 -11.03 45.50 35.92
C SER A 37 -11.66 46.67 36.71
N PRO A 38 -12.60 47.52 36.19
CA PRO A 38 -12.96 47.96 34.83
C PRO A 38 -13.02 49.51 34.69
N SER A 39 -13.22 50.06 33.47
CA SER A 39 -14.21 51.13 33.16
C SER A 39 -13.97 51.85 31.82
N ASP A 40 -15.09 52.34 31.28
CA ASP A 40 -15.38 52.95 29.99
C ASP A 40 -14.51 54.13 29.53
N SER A 41 -14.34 54.25 28.21
CA SER A 41 -14.87 55.39 27.43
C SER A 41 -14.48 55.27 25.95
N GLY A 42 -15.45 55.56 25.08
CA GLY A 42 -15.40 55.26 23.66
C GLY A 42 -14.52 56.17 22.82
N SER A 43 -14.30 55.76 21.57
CA SER A 43 -14.60 56.62 20.43
C SER A 43 -14.49 55.81 19.13
N SER A 44 -15.56 55.94 18.35
CA SER A 44 -15.78 55.44 17.01
C SER A 44 -14.68 55.80 16.01
N ARG A 45 -14.25 54.83 15.19
CA ARG A 45 -14.02 55.10 13.76
C ARG A 45 -14.19 53.85 12.91
N ALA A 46 -15.32 53.84 12.19
CA ALA A 46 -15.65 52.89 11.16
C ALA A 46 -14.55 52.85 10.07
N LYS A 47 -14.10 51.64 9.73
CA LYS A 47 -13.40 51.39 8.46
C LYS A 47 -13.85 50.05 7.87
N LYS A 48 -14.70 50.20 6.85
CA LYS A 48 -15.11 49.27 5.78
C LYS A 48 -14.62 47.82 5.91
N THR A 49 -15.57 46.98 6.27
CA THR A 49 -15.65 45.54 6.02
C THR A 49 -15.38 45.26 4.54
N LYS A 50 -14.31 44.52 4.24
CA LYS A 50 -14.16 43.78 2.98
C LYS A 50 -14.45 42.33 3.30
N THR A 51 -15.64 41.90 2.92
CA THR A 51 -16.17 40.55 3.12
C THR A 51 -15.33 39.55 2.32
N THR A 52 -14.31 38.96 2.94
CA THR A 52 -13.78 37.68 2.47
C THR A 52 -14.79 36.62 2.87
N LYS A 53 -15.53 36.10 1.87
CA LYS A 53 -16.33 34.88 2.02
C LYS A 53 -15.44 33.81 2.67
N ALA A 54 -15.71 33.50 3.93
CA ALA A 54 -15.17 32.32 4.56
C ALA A 54 -15.67 31.12 3.73
N ALA A 55 -14.72 30.30 3.26
CA ALA A 55 -15.03 28.99 2.72
C ALA A 55 -15.87 28.22 3.75
N PRO A 56 -16.90 27.47 3.32
CA PRO A 56 -17.69 26.70 4.26
C PRO A 56 -16.74 25.71 4.95
N LYS A 57 -16.61 25.85 6.27
CA LYS A 57 -16.06 24.80 7.11
C LYS A 57 -17.11 23.70 7.14
N THR A 58 -17.12 22.87 6.11
CA THR A 58 -17.79 21.58 6.20
C THR A 58 -17.09 20.84 7.34
N PRO A 59 -17.80 20.47 8.43
CA PRO A 59 -17.24 19.58 9.42
C PRO A 59 -16.81 18.31 8.69
N LEU A 60 -15.61 17.79 8.96
CA LEU A 60 -15.28 16.42 8.55
C LEU A 60 -16.45 15.54 9.03
N ALA A 61 -16.97 14.71 8.14
CA ALA A 61 -17.94 13.69 8.50
C ALA A 61 -17.41 12.92 9.74
N PRO A 62 -18.31 12.41 10.62
CA PRO A 62 -17.89 11.60 11.76
C PRO A 62 -16.88 10.56 11.29
N LEU A 63 -15.75 10.46 12.02
CA LEU A 63 -14.64 9.60 11.64
C LEU A 63 -15.18 8.20 11.39
N LEU A 64 -15.14 7.80 10.12
CA LEU A 64 -15.16 6.41 9.70
C LEU A 64 -14.03 5.65 10.42
N ARG A 65 -13.94 4.32 10.32
CA ARG A 65 -12.99 3.50 11.09
C ARG A 65 -11.51 3.72 10.68
N VAL A 66 -11.13 4.93 10.27
CA VAL A 66 -9.79 5.35 9.92
C VAL A 66 -8.86 5.05 11.10
N PRO A 67 -7.95 4.09 10.94
CA PRO A 67 -7.06 3.63 12.01
C PRO A 67 -6.21 4.76 12.62
N GLU A 68 -5.94 4.69 13.93
CA GLU A 68 -5.14 5.71 14.64
C GLU A 68 -3.68 5.82 14.15
N ARG A 69 -3.22 4.82 13.38
CA ARG A 69 -1.86 4.79 12.80
C ARG A 69 -1.63 5.84 11.70
N TRP A 70 -2.69 6.48 11.21
CA TRP A 70 -2.58 7.53 10.20
C TRP A 70 -2.38 8.92 10.82
N SER A 71 -1.56 9.74 10.18
CA SER A 71 -1.46 11.15 10.53
C SER A 71 -2.79 11.87 10.30
N ALA A 72 -3.12 12.83 11.16
CA ALA A 72 -4.39 13.58 11.06
C ALA A 72 -4.59 14.31 9.71
N VAL A 73 -3.50 14.59 9.00
CA VAL A 73 -3.52 15.22 7.67
C VAL A 73 -2.46 14.53 6.81
N SER A 74 -2.89 13.59 5.97
CA SER A 74 -2.06 12.95 4.94
C SER A 74 -2.96 12.45 3.81
N VAL A 75 -2.34 12.20 2.65
CA VAL A 75 -3.01 11.56 1.52
C VAL A 75 -3.38 10.13 1.88
N SER A 76 -2.50 9.40 2.57
CA SER A 76 -2.78 8.08 3.14
C SER A 76 -4.06 8.06 4.00
N ALA A 77 -4.21 8.99 4.95
CA ALA A 77 -5.41 9.07 5.78
C ALA A 77 -6.69 9.38 4.97
N ASN A 78 -6.55 10.16 3.90
CA ASN A 78 -7.68 10.50 3.02
C ASN A 78 -8.08 9.33 2.11
N VAL A 79 -7.11 8.57 1.61
CA VAL A 79 -7.36 7.32 0.87
C VAL A 79 -8.08 6.31 1.75
N ALA A 80 -7.59 6.08 2.99
CA ALA A 80 -8.23 5.18 3.94
C ALA A 80 -9.67 5.61 4.25
N ARG A 81 -9.90 6.92 4.43
CA ARG A 81 -11.26 7.45 4.61
C ARG A 81 -12.15 7.24 3.40
N GLY A 82 -11.64 7.48 2.20
CA GLY A 82 -12.39 7.25 0.96
C GLY A 82 -12.79 5.79 0.79
N HIS A 83 -11.93 4.84 1.20
CA HIS A 83 -12.26 3.42 1.23
C HIS A 83 -13.42 3.11 2.18
N GLU A 84 -13.38 3.66 3.40
CA GLU A 84 -14.48 3.51 4.35
C GLU A 84 -15.79 4.16 3.86
N GLU A 85 -15.72 5.27 3.13
CA GLU A 85 -16.89 5.90 2.50
C GLU A 85 -17.52 4.99 1.44
N TRP A 86 -16.71 4.21 0.73
CA TRP A 86 -17.19 3.16 -0.17
C TRP A 86 -17.84 2.01 0.59
N LEU A 87 -17.20 1.49 1.64
CA LEU A 87 -17.75 0.42 2.47
C LEU A 87 -19.10 0.80 3.11
N ALA A 88 -19.30 2.08 3.42
CA ALA A 88 -20.57 2.62 3.91
C ALA A 88 -21.72 2.57 2.89
N LYS A 89 -21.46 2.17 1.63
CA LYS A 89 -22.45 1.96 0.57
C LYS A 89 -22.42 0.52 0.06
N PRO A 90 -22.96 -0.46 0.80
CA PRO A 90 -22.84 -1.88 0.46
C PRO A 90 -23.38 -2.23 -0.94
N ASP A 91 -24.46 -1.58 -1.38
CA ASP A 91 -25.06 -1.82 -2.70
C ASP A 91 -24.15 -1.41 -3.88
N GLU A 92 -23.19 -0.51 -3.63
CA GLU A 92 -22.20 -0.07 -4.61
C GLU A 92 -20.86 -0.79 -4.42
N ALA A 93 -20.41 -0.97 -3.17
CA ALA A 93 -19.11 -1.55 -2.82
C ALA A 93 -18.94 -2.99 -3.31
N TRP A 94 -20.00 -3.79 -3.18
CA TRP A 94 -19.97 -5.24 -3.45
C TRP A 94 -20.46 -5.59 -4.85
N VAL A 95 -20.52 -4.61 -5.75
CA VAL A 95 -20.76 -4.86 -7.17
C VAL A 95 -19.53 -5.53 -7.78
N TRP A 96 -19.76 -6.61 -8.51
CA TRP A 96 -18.72 -7.31 -9.26
C TRP A 96 -18.60 -6.73 -10.66
N GLU A 97 -17.44 -6.20 -10.97
CA GLU A 97 -17.16 -5.63 -12.28
C GLU A 97 -15.99 -6.32 -12.96
N CYS A 98 -16.10 -6.43 -14.27
CA CYS A 98 -15.01 -6.81 -15.12
C CYS A 98 -13.90 -5.74 -15.06
N SER A 99 -12.67 -6.21 -15.00
CA SER A 99 -11.46 -5.41 -15.16
C SER A 99 -10.75 -5.80 -16.43
N CYS A 100 -10.09 -4.87 -17.08
CA CYS A 100 -9.18 -5.20 -18.16
C CYS A 100 -8.10 -6.17 -17.65
N PRO A 101 -7.50 -7.00 -18.52
CA PRO A 101 -6.40 -7.87 -18.11
C PRO A 101 -5.34 -7.04 -17.37
N PRO A 102 -4.86 -7.52 -16.21
CA PRO A 102 -3.86 -6.82 -15.42
C PRO A 102 -2.60 -6.53 -16.25
N ARG A 103 -1.80 -5.55 -15.82
CA ARG A 103 -0.59 -5.13 -16.56
C ARG A 103 0.38 -6.28 -16.79
N PHE A 104 0.60 -7.11 -15.77
CA PHE A 104 1.46 -8.30 -15.84
C PHE A 104 0.96 -9.38 -16.82
N GLU A 105 -0.30 -9.31 -17.27
CA GLU A 105 -0.85 -10.19 -18.31
C GLU A 105 -0.77 -9.59 -19.72
N ARG A 106 -0.30 -8.35 -19.86
CA ARG A 106 -0.16 -7.68 -21.15
C ARG A 106 1.22 -7.95 -21.76
N PRO A 107 1.35 -8.04 -23.09
CA PRO A 107 2.64 -8.10 -23.76
C PRO A 107 3.49 -6.87 -23.43
N ILE A 108 4.77 -7.12 -23.17
CA ILE A 108 5.80 -6.12 -22.81
C ILE A 108 5.95 -5.02 -23.88
N SER A 109 5.58 -5.29 -25.14
CA SER A 109 5.67 -4.32 -26.24
C SER A 109 4.77 -3.08 -26.07
N SER A 110 3.86 -3.07 -25.09
CA SER A 110 3.04 -1.89 -24.76
C SER A 110 3.73 -0.88 -23.85
N PHE A 111 4.98 -1.12 -23.43
CA PHE A 111 5.66 -0.36 -22.38
C PHE A 111 6.73 0.63 -22.89
N TRP A 112 7.18 0.49 -24.15
CA TRP A 112 8.31 1.25 -24.71
C TRP A 112 8.01 1.94 -26.04
N ASP A 113 6.75 1.97 -26.49
CA ASP A 113 6.39 2.51 -27.82
C ASP A 113 6.01 4.02 -27.76
N ASP A 114 6.34 4.70 -26.66
CA ASP A 114 6.10 6.15 -26.46
C ASP A 114 7.41 6.97 -26.36
N GLU A 115 8.58 6.38 -26.62
CA GLU A 115 9.82 7.16 -26.83
C GLU A 115 10.35 6.97 -28.26
N GLU A 116 10.28 8.07 -28.99
CA GLU A 116 10.83 8.37 -30.31
C GLU A 116 12.04 7.51 -30.74
N ASP A 117 11.88 6.72 -31.82
CA ASP A 117 12.95 6.43 -32.77
C ASP A 117 12.34 6.31 -34.18
N GLU A 118 12.19 7.46 -34.84
CA GLU A 118 12.17 7.53 -36.31
C GLU A 118 13.59 7.21 -36.79
N GLU A 119 13.85 5.96 -37.19
CA GLU A 119 14.79 5.53 -38.25
C GLU A 119 15.17 4.04 -38.07
N ASP A 120 14.42 3.14 -38.71
CA ASP A 120 14.96 2.25 -39.76
C ASP A 120 13.95 1.13 -40.11
N GLU A 121 13.54 1.13 -41.38
CA GLU A 121 12.74 0.09 -42.01
C GLU A 121 13.57 -1.19 -42.20
N GLU A 122 13.33 -2.26 -41.43
CA GLU A 122 13.49 -3.63 -41.93
C GLU A 122 12.33 -4.54 -41.46
N ASP A 123 11.58 -4.99 -42.46
CA ASP A 123 10.49 -5.99 -42.46
C ASP A 123 10.57 -7.05 -41.34
N SER A 124 9.71 -6.90 -40.33
CA SER A 124 9.28 -7.97 -39.43
C SER A 124 7.75 -8.04 -39.50
N GLU A 125 7.24 -8.99 -40.30
CA GLU A 125 5.80 -9.25 -40.51
C GLU A 125 5.11 -9.91 -39.29
N ASP A 126 5.56 -9.70 -38.06
CA ASP A 126 4.78 -10.07 -36.88
C ASP A 126 3.95 -8.86 -36.43
N LYS A 127 2.76 -8.71 -37.04
CA LYS A 127 1.73 -7.78 -36.55
C LYS A 127 1.32 -8.19 -35.14
N ALA A 128 2.04 -7.70 -34.13
CA ALA A 128 1.59 -7.71 -32.75
C ALA A 128 0.19 -7.09 -32.74
N ALA A 129 -0.82 -7.88 -32.40
CA ALA A 129 -2.20 -7.41 -32.36
C ALA A 129 -2.26 -6.21 -31.41
N LYS A 130 -2.55 -5.01 -31.95
CA LYS A 130 -2.73 -3.79 -31.16
C LYS A 130 -3.73 -4.09 -30.05
N GLN A 131 -3.29 -3.97 -28.81
CA GLN A 131 -4.15 -4.24 -27.67
C GLN A 131 -5.28 -3.21 -27.64
N PRO A 132 -6.50 -3.63 -27.24
CA PRO A 132 -7.58 -2.68 -27.05
C PRO A 132 -7.24 -1.73 -25.91
N GLU A 133 -7.25 -0.44 -26.20
CA GLU A 133 -7.09 0.62 -25.20
C GLU A 133 -8.20 0.53 -24.14
N CYS A 134 -7.85 0.82 -22.88
CA CYS A 134 -8.84 0.91 -21.82
C CYS A 134 -9.86 2.01 -22.16
N GLY A 135 -11.15 1.69 -22.15
CA GLY A 135 -12.22 2.61 -22.56
C GLY A 135 -12.60 2.53 -24.05
N GLY A 136 -11.89 1.73 -24.86
CA GLY A 136 -12.30 1.43 -26.24
C GLY A 136 -13.54 0.52 -26.32
N GLU A 137 -14.12 0.36 -27.51
CA GLU A 137 -15.37 -0.40 -27.73
C GLU A 137 -15.30 -1.86 -27.26
N THR A 138 -14.12 -2.48 -27.36
CA THR A 138 -13.86 -3.88 -26.97
C THR A 138 -13.42 -4.03 -25.51
N CYS A 139 -13.28 -2.93 -24.78
CA CYS A 139 -12.86 -2.92 -23.39
C CYS A 139 -13.93 -3.56 -22.49
N MET A 140 -13.52 -4.43 -21.55
CA MET A 140 -14.43 -5.02 -20.55
C MET A 140 -14.44 -4.26 -19.23
N CYS A 141 -13.55 -3.28 -19.02
CA CYS A 141 -13.49 -2.53 -17.77
C CYS A 141 -14.84 -1.90 -17.41
N ASN A 142 -15.25 -2.05 -16.15
CA ASN A 142 -16.47 -1.50 -15.55
C ASN A 142 -17.80 -2.07 -16.09
N LYS A 143 -17.75 -3.15 -16.89
CA LYS A 143 -18.95 -3.91 -17.22
C LYS A 143 -19.32 -4.82 -16.05
N LYS A 144 -20.61 -5.10 -15.85
CA LYS A 144 -21.05 -5.98 -14.77
C LYS A 144 -20.61 -7.41 -15.04
N ALA A 145 -20.03 -8.08 -14.05
CA ALA A 145 -19.54 -9.45 -14.20
C ALA A 145 -20.65 -10.45 -14.56
N VAL A 146 -21.87 -10.22 -14.06
CA VAL A 146 -23.04 -11.07 -14.36
C VAL A 146 -23.40 -11.14 -15.84
N ASP A 147 -23.04 -10.12 -16.62
CA ASP A 147 -23.28 -10.08 -18.06
C ASP A 147 -22.16 -10.77 -18.86
N HIS A 148 -21.08 -11.18 -18.18
CA HIS A 148 -19.86 -11.75 -18.76
C HIS A 148 -19.32 -12.91 -17.90
N PRO A 149 -20.08 -14.01 -17.72
CA PRO A 149 -19.72 -15.10 -16.80
C PRO A 149 -18.43 -15.83 -17.18
N ASP A 150 -18.05 -15.83 -18.46
CA ASP A 150 -16.84 -16.49 -18.96
C ASP A 150 -15.59 -15.60 -18.87
N TYR A 151 -15.73 -14.35 -18.42
CA TYR A 151 -14.62 -13.41 -18.34
C TYR A 151 -13.92 -13.52 -16.98
N PRO A 152 -12.63 -13.89 -16.93
CA PRO A 152 -11.99 -14.25 -15.67
C PRO A 152 -11.58 -13.06 -14.81
N TRP A 153 -11.38 -11.88 -15.40
CA TRP A 153 -10.88 -10.69 -14.72
C TRP A 153 -12.04 -9.93 -14.08
N VAL A 154 -12.43 -10.37 -12.89
CA VAL A 154 -13.50 -9.78 -12.09
C VAL A 154 -12.96 -9.41 -10.72
N LEU A 155 -13.30 -8.21 -10.25
CA LEU A 155 -12.99 -7.72 -8.91
C LEU A 155 -14.25 -7.15 -8.29
N THR A 156 -14.33 -7.15 -6.95
CA THR A 156 -15.29 -6.27 -6.28
C THR A 156 -14.94 -4.81 -6.59
N MET A 157 -15.95 -3.95 -6.66
CA MET A 157 -15.73 -2.53 -6.89
C MET A 157 -14.84 -1.91 -5.81
N VAL A 158 -15.09 -2.25 -4.55
CA VAL A 158 -14.29 -1.75 -3.43
C VAL A 158 -12.86 -2.29 -3.42
N GLY A 159 -12.64 -3.56 -3.78
CA GLY A 159 -11.31 -4.14 -3.93
C GLY A 159 -10.53 -3.54 -5.09
N LYS A 160 -11.19 -3.29 -6.23
CA LYS A 160 -10.60 -2.56 -7.36
C LYS A 160 -10.20 -1.14 -6.98
N GLN A 161 -11.04 -0.41 -6.25
CA GLN A 161 -10.70 0.94 -5.76
C GLN A 161 -9.54 0.91 -4.77
N LEU A 162 -9.50 -0.09 -3.88
CA LEU A 162 -8.41 -0.26 -2.92
C LEU A 162 -7.08 -0.58 -3.63
N TYR A 163 -7.10 -1.46 -4.64
CA TYR A 163 -5.98 -1.74 -5.53
C TYR A 163 -5.49 -0.46 -6.25
N LEU A 164 -6.38 0.25 -6.93
CA LEU A 164 -6.02 1.47 -7.67
C LEU A 164 -5.47 2.57 -6.75
N SER A 165 -5.97 2.62 -5.52
CA SER A 165 -5.46 3.56 -4.51
C SER A 165 -4.02 3.29 -4.11
N GLN A 166 -3.51 2.05 -4.27
CA GLN A 166 -2.11 1.75 -3.98
C GLN A 166 -1.15 2.55 -4.88
N TYR A 167 -1.47 2.78 -6.16
CA TYR A 167 -0.64 3.64 -7.03
C TYR A 167 -0.50 5.06 -6.51
N VAL A 168 -1.57 5.61 -5.95
CA VAL A 168 -1.53 6.93 -5.31
C VAL A 168 -0.63 6.89 -4.09
N LEU A 169 -0.79 5.87 -3.24
CA LEU A 169 0.02 5.71 -2.04
C LEU A 169 1.51 5.55 -2.35
N ALA A 170 1.84 4.82 -3.43
CA ALA A 170 3.21 4.63 -3.92
C ALA A 170 3.80 5.95 -4.42
N THR A 171 3.05 6.68 -5.25
CA THR A 171 3.46 8.01 -5.75
C THR A 171 3.84 8.94 -4.62
N MET A 172 3.05 8.93 -3.53
CA MET A 172 3.26 9.78 -2.35
C MET A 172 4.48 9.39 -1.51
N ARG A 173 5.06 8.21 -1.75
CA ARG A 173 6.21 7.66 -1.02
C ARG A 173 7.49 7.70 -1.82
N ASP A 174 7.44 8.04 -3.10
CA ASP A 174 8.63 8.22 -3.92
C ASP A 174 9.13 9.67 -3.84
N PRO A 175 10.31 9.94 -3.25
CA PRO A 175 10.89 11.28 -3.21
C PRO A 175 11.18 11.89 -4.59
N ASP A 176 11.43 11.07 -5.61
CA ASP A 176 11.77 11.56 -6.95
C ASP A 176 10.58 12.25 -7.62
N ASN A 177 9.35 11.80 -7.33
CA ASN A 177 8.11 12.48 -7.71
C ASN A 177 8.01 13.92 -7.19
N PHE A 178 8.81 14.28 -6.17
CA PHE A 178 8.77 15.60 -5.53
C PHE A 178 10.09 16.35 -5.61
N GLN A 179 11.05 15.90 -6.44
CA GLN A 179 12.37 16.52 -6.56
C GLN A 179 13.07 16.62 -5.18
N MET A 180 13.00 15.52 -4.43
CA MET A 180 13.55 15.37 -3.09
C MET A 180 14.55 14.23 -3.04
N TYR A 181 15.53 14.34 -2.14
CA TYR A 181 16.34 13.21 -1.70
C TYR A 181 16.22 13.04 -0.19
N THR A 182 15.89 11.82 0.23
CA THR A 182 15.82 11.43 1.63
C THR A 182 16.98 10.49 1.94
N TYR A 183 16.94 9.28 1.38
CA TYR A 183 17.99 8.26 1.36
C TYR A 183 17.61 7.18 0.34
N ASN A 184 18.57 6.30 -0.02
CA ASN A 184 18.47 5.42 -1.20
C ASN A 184 17.26 4.46 -1.21
N ASP A 185 16.82 3.99 -0.04
CA ASP A 185 15.80 2.93 0.04
C ASP A 185 14.44 3.46 0.52
N HIS A 186 14.24 4.79 0.54
CA HIS A 186 12.99 5.38 1.04
C HIS A 186 11.78 4.83 0.29
N TYR A 187 11.83 4.79 -1.05
CA TYR A 187 10.70 4.31 -1.85
C TYR A 187 10.36 2.86 -1.52
N GLY A 188 11.36 1.98 -1.51
CA GLY A 188 11.20 0.56 -1.15
C GLY A 188 10.58 0.37 0.24
N TYR A 189 11.07 1.07 1.26
CA TYR A 189 10.45 1.01 2.60
C TYR A 189 9.03 1.60 2.63
N GLY A 190 8.76 2.61 1.80
CA GLY A 190 7.42 3.13 1.61
C GLY A 190 6.46 2.08 1.05
N LEU A 191 6.88 1.33 0.04
CA LEU A 191 6.06 0.26 -0.53
C LEU A 191 5.79 -0.86 0.49
N ILE A 192 6.79 -1.19 1.33
CA ILE A 192 6.60 -2.12 2.45
C ILE A 192 5.57 -1.57 3.44
N GLU A 193 5.65 -0.30 3.82
CA GLU A 193 4.67 0.34 4.71
C GLU A 193 3.24 0.28 4.14
N MET A 194 3.08 0.47 2.83
CA MET A 194 1.77 0.32 2.17
C MET A 194 1.21 -1.09 2.30
N LEU A 195 2.02 -2.10 2.00
CA LEU A 195 1.61 -3.49 2.13
C LEU A 195 1.33 -3.89 3.58
N GLN A 196 2.13 -3.39 4.53
CA GLN A 196 1.87 -3.56 5.96
C GLN A 196 0.51 -2.97 6.36
N ASN A 197 0.10 -1.84 5.78
CA ASN A 197 -1.23 -1.28 6.04
C ASN A 197 -2.36 -2.21 5.57
N LEU A 198 -2.24 -2.85 4.40
CA LEU A 198 -3.21 -3.85 3.94
C LEU A 198 -3.28 -5.03 4.93
N ILE A 199 -2.13 -5.54 5.38
CA ILE A 199 -2.08 -6.63 6.35
C ILE A 199 -2.72 -6.23 7.69
N LEU A 200 -2.51 -5.00 8.14
CA LEU A 200 -3.15 -4.49 9.37
C LEU A 200 -4.65 -4.26 9.21
N ASP A 201 -5.13 -3.97 8.00
CA ASP A 201 -6.55 -3.77 7.72
C ASP A 201 -7.32 -5.10 7.67
N TYR A 202 -6.64 -6.21 7.35
CA TYR A 202 -7.26 -7.53 7.28
C TYR A 202 -7.88 -8.02 8.61
N PRO A 203 -7.16 -8.04 9.77
CA PRO A 203 -7.72 -8.42 11.07
C PRO A 203 -8.89 -7.57 11.58
N VAL A 204 -8.94 -6.30 11.17
CA VAL A 204 -9.96 -5.34 11.66
C VAL A 204 -11.16 -5.22 10.72
N SER A 205 -11.11 -5.92 9.58
CA SER A 205 -12.19 -5.99 8.59
C SER A 205 -13.42 -6.70 9.17
N CYS A 206 -14.61 -6.18 8.89
CA CYS A 206 -15.86 -6.75 9.34
C CYS A 206 -16.38 -7.83 8.37
N GLY A 207 -16.02 -9.07 8.66
CA GLY A 207 -16.49 -10.25 7.93
C GLY A 207 -15.78 -10.46 6.60
N TRP A 208 -16.10 -11.58 5.94
CA TRP A 208 -15.32 -12.08 4.81
C TRP A 208 -15.21 -11.10 3.64
N LYS A 209 -16.22 -10.26 3.39
CA LYS A 209 -16.24 -9.33 2.24
C LYS A 209 -15.17 -8.24 2.34
N GLU A 210 -15.08 -7.60 3.52
CA GLU A 210 -14.07 -6.58 3.79
C GLU A 210 -12.67 -7.23 3.76
N SER A 211 -12.50 -8.39 4.38
CA SER A 211 -11.25 -9.14 4.33
C SER A 211 -10.86 -9.56 2.90
N TRP A 212 -11.83 -9.94 2.07
CA TRP A 212 -11.60 -10.36 0.68
C TRP A 212 -11.10 -9.21 -0.20
N CYS A 213 -11.65 -8.01 -0.04
CA CYS A 213 -11.23 -6.86 -0.85
C CYS A 213 -9.76 -6.46 -0.58
N VAL A 214 -9.27 -6.67 0.65
CA VAL A 214 -7.85 -6.50 1.01
C VAL A 214 -6.97 -7.49 0.24
N LEU A 215 -7.40 -8.74 0.11
CA LEU A 215 -6.67 -9.79 -0.60
C LEU A 215 -6.68 -9.57 -2.12
N GLU A 216 -7.82 -9.15 -2.67
CA GLU A 216 -7.91 -8.70 -4.06
C GLU A 216 -6.89 -7.59 -4.35
N ALA A 217 -6.84 -6.57 -3.49
CA ALA A 217 -5.92 -5.46 -3.65
C ALA A 217 -4.45 -5.87 -3.49
N ALA A 218 -4.14 -6.71 -2.50
CA ALA A 218 -2.80 -7.17 -2.22
C ALA A 218 -2.22 -7.96 -3.39
N VAL A 219 -2.93 -8.98 -3.90
CA VAL A 219 -2.40 -9.83 -4.99
C VAL A 219 -2.26 -9.06 -6.30
N MET A 220 -3.21 -8.17 -6.60
CA MET A 220 -3.18 -7.34 -7.81
C MET A 220 -2.00 -6.36 -7.78
N TRP A 221 -1.63 -5.86 -6.60
CA TRP A 221 -0.48 -4.98 -6.42
C TRP A 221 0.84 -5.73 -6.49
N LEU A 222 0.97 -6.87 -5.80
CA LEU A 222 2.23 -7.63 -5.70
C LEU A 222 2.65 -8.29 -7.02
N LEU A 223 1.69 -8.60 -7.89
CA LEU A 223 1.98 -9.09 -9.23
C LEU A 223 2.31 -7.96 -10.22
N ASP A 224 2.12 -6.71 -9.83
CA ASP A 224 2.65 -5.55 -10.55
C ASP A 224 4.12 -5.33 -10.10
N PRO A 225 5.03 -4.91 -10.99
CA PRO A 225 6.45 -4.95 -10.73
C PRO A 225 6.83 -3.83 -9.76
N GLU A 226 6.83 -4.06 -8.44
CA GLU A 226 7.50 -3.16 -7.48
C GLU A 226 7.58 -3.59 -5.99
N ALA A 227 7.28 -4.82 -5.54
CA ALA A 227 7.28 -5.08 -4.08
C ALA A 227 7.82 -6.45 -3.61
N ASP A 228 8.87 -6.39 -2.78
CA ASP A 228 9.73 -7.54 -2.47
C ASP A 228 9.78 -7.98 -0.99
N ALA A 229 8.93 -7.44 -0.10
CA ALA A 229 8.98 -7.85 1.30
C ALA A 229 7.60 -7.99 1.90
N ILE A 230 7.43 -9.08 2.67
CA ILE A 230 6.24 -9.57 3.40
C ILE A 230 5.35 -10.61 2.68
N ILE A 231 5.84 -11.19 1.59
CA ILE A 231 5.10 -12.18 0.79
C ILE A 231 4.68 -13.42 1.60
N HIS A 232 5.54 -13.94 2.48
CA HIS A 232 5.18 -15.06 3.37
C HIS A 232 3.97 -14.75 4.26
N LEU A 233 3.91 -13.53 4.79
CA LEU A 233 2.79 -13.09 5.64
C LEU A 233 1.51 -12.92 4.82
N ILE A 234 1.62 -12.44 3.58
CA ILE A 234 0.50 -12.29 2.65
C ILE A 234 -0.02 -13.66 2.16
N GLY A 235 0.86 -14.61 1.88
CA GLY A 235 0.49 -15.99 1.59
C GLY A 235 -0.28 -16.63 2.74
N ARG A 236 0.24 -16.49 3.97
CA ARG A 236 -0.42 -16.97 5.20
C ARG A 236 -1.77 -16.27 5.45
N MET A 237 -1.86 -14.96 5.22
CA MET A 237 -3.11 -14.19 5.29
C MET A 237 -4.18 -14.73 4.33
N PHE A 238 -3.77 -15.10 3.12
CA PHE A 238 -4.68 -15.70 2.15
C PHE A 238 -5.11 -17.10 2.54
N LEU A 239 -4.20 -17.95 3.03
CA LEU A 239 -4.54 -19.28 3.55
C LEU A 239 -5.51 -19.21 4.73
N HIS A 240 -5.30 -18.26 5.66
CA HIS A 240 -6.25 -17.96 6.72
C HIS A 240 -7.63 -17.62 6.16
N MET A 241 -7.72 -16.74 5.15
CA MET A 241 -9.01 -16.43 4.51
C MET A 241 -9.68 -17.66 3.89
N LEU A 242 -8.92 -18.55 3.23
CA LEU A 242 -9.48 -19.78 2.68
C LEU A 242 -10.03 -20.69 3.80
N ALA A 243 -9.36 -20.76 4.95
CA ALA A 243 -9.88 -21.44 6.13
C ALA A 243 -11.15 -20.77 6.67
N THR A 244 -11.22 -19.44 6.73
CA THR A 244 -12.45 -18.71 7.11
C THR A 244 -13.61 -19.02 6.16
N LEU A 245 -13.36 -19.02 4.84
CA LEU A 245 -14.36 -19.39 3.83
C LEU A 245 -14.79 -20.86 3.94
N GLU A 246 -13.93 -21.73 4.48
CA GLU A 246 -14.30 -23.11 4.78
C GLU A 246 -15.36 -23.17 5.88
N LEU A 247 -15.10 -22.48 7.01
CA LEU A 247 -15.98 -22.41 8.18
C LEU A 247 -17.33 -21.77 7.85
N ASP A 248 -17.32 -20.68 7.09
CA ASP A 248 -18.53 -19.97 6.66
C ASP A 248 -19.41 -20.82 5.71
N GLY A 249 -18.83 -21.87 5.12
CA GLY A 249 -19.54 -22.87 4.34
C GLY A 249 -19.74 -22.50 2.87
N ARG A 250 -20.38 -23.42 2.13
CA ARG A 250 -20.46 -23.36 0.65
C ARG A 250 -21.18 -22.12 0.13
N GLY A 251 -22.21 -21.65 0.84
CA GLY A 251 -23.00 -20.49 0.40
C GLY A 251 -22.19 -19.20 0.33
N VAL A 252 -21.22 -19.01 1.23
CA VAL A 252 -20.31 -17.85 1.18
C VAL A 252 -19.31 -18.01 0.04
N ARG A 253 -18.75 -19.21 -0.16
CA ARG A 253 -17.84 -19.48 -1.28
C ARG A 253 -18.49 -19.26 -2.65
N ASP A 254 -19.73 -19.71 -2.82
CA ASP A 254 -20.51 -19.52 -4.06
C ASP A 254 -20.82 -18.03 -4.30
N ALA A 255 -20.76 -17.18 -3.26
CA ALA A 255 -20.94 -15.72 -3.37
C ALA A 255 -19.65 -14.96 -3.74
N VAL A 256 -18.49 -15.62 -3.73
CA VAL A 256 -17.19 -15.03 -4.12
C VAL A 256 -16.94 -15.31 -5.60
N LEU A 257 -17.45 -14.42 -6.47
CA LEU A 257 -17.48 -14.66 -7.92
C LEU A 257 -16.10 -14.89 -8.54
N ASN A 258 -15.05 -14.25 -8.00
CA ASN A 258 -13.70 -14.33 -8.53
C ASN A 258 -12.78 -15.27 -7.73
N LEU A 259 -13.33 -16.16 -6.88
CA LEU A 259 -12.54 -17.05 -6.04
C LEU A 259 -11.48 -17.83 -6.84
N GLY A 260 -11.88 -18.43 -7.97
CA GLY A 260 -10.97 -19.16 -8.85
C GLY A 260 -9.85 -18.30 -9.43
N THR A 261 -10.14 -17.05 -9.81
CA THR A 261 -9.15 -16.10 -10.33
C THR A 261 -8.17 -15.67 -9.25
N ILE A 262 -8.66 -15.27 -8.06
CA ILE A 262 -7.78 -14.83 -6.97
C ILE A 262 -6.89 -15.97 -6.48
N MET A 263 -7.41 -17.19 -6.34
CA MET A 263 -6.59 -18.36 -6.01
C MET A 263 -5.49 -18.60 -7.05
N ALA A 264 -5.80 -18.51 -8.35
CA ALA A 264 -4.82 -18.64 -9.41
C ALA A 264 -3.74 -17.53 -9.36
N LEU A 265 -4.14 -16.30 -9.03
CA LEU A 265 -3.20 -15.19 -8.86
C LEU A 265 -2.27 -15.38 -7.67
N TYR A 266 -2.73 -15.93 -6.55
CA TYR A 266 -1.86 -16.26 -5.42
C TYR A 266 -0.88 -17.40 -5.74
N ILE A 267 -1.29 -18.39 -6.55
CA ILE A 267 -0.38 -19.42 -7.07
C ILE A 267 0.72 -18.77 -7.93
N LYS A 268 0.31 -17.91 -8.88
CA LYS A 268 1.25 -17.15 -9.72
C LYS A 268 2.21 -16.31 -8.86
N LEU A 269 1.69 -15.61 -7.87
CA LEU A 269 2.48 -14.77 -6.96
C LEU A 269 3.57 -15.59 -6.27
N ALA A 270 3.24 -16.76 -5.72
CA ALA A 270 4.24 -17.60 -5.08
C ALA A 270 5.36 -18.02 -6.06
N GLN A 271 5.00 -18.40 -7.29
CA GLN A 271 5.94 -18.83 -8.30
C GLN A 271 6.85 -17.70 -8.77
N ASP A 272 6.28 -16.56 -9.13
CA ASP A 272 7.04 -15.37 -9.52
C ASP A 272 7.97 -14.94 -8.38
N SER A 273 7.49 -15.00 -7.13
CA SER A 273 8.29 -14.65 -5.95
C SER A 273 9.45 -15.62 -5.70
N ARG A 274 9.26 -16.93 -5.92
CA ARG A 274 10.36 -17.90 -5.86
C ARG A 274 11.37 -17.67 -6.97
N GLN A 275 10.91 -17.42 -8.20
CA GLN A 275 11.79 -17.15 -9.34
C GLN A 275 12.65 -15.88 -9.12
N ASN A 276 12.11 -14.91 -8.39
CA ASN A 276 12.80 -13.68 -8.01
C ASN A 276 13.60 -13.78 -6.69
N ASN A 277 13.70 -14.97 -6.08
CA ASN A 277 14.39 -15.23 -4.80
C ASN A 277 13.80 -14.47 -3.58
N LEU A 278 12.51 -14.13 -3.62
CA LEU A 278 11.79 -13.48 -2.52
C LEU A 278 11.19 -14.49 -1.55
N LEU A 279 10.92 -15.71 -2.05
CA LEU A 279 10.54 -16.87 -1.26
C LEU A 279 11.69 -17.88 -1.38
N CYS A 280 12.41 -18.12 -0.29
CA CYS A 280 13.59 -18.98 -0.28
C CYS A 280 13.19 -20.41 0.12
N GLU A 281 13.42 -21.40 -0.75
CA GLU A 281 13.07 -22.81 -0.46
C GLU A 281 13.88 -23.42 0.71
N ASP A 282 14.91 -22.72 1.22
CA ASP A 282 15.68 -23.13 2.40
C ASP A 282 15.06 -22.66 3.73
N GLU A 283 13.93 -21.93 3.70
CA GLU A 283 13.20 -21.58 4.92
C GLU A 283 12.68 -22.84 5.64
N GLU A 284 12.76 -22.83 6.98
CA GLU A 284 12.39 -23.98 7.79
C GLU A 284 10.88 -24.26 7.71
N ASP A 285 10.54 -25.51 7.46
CA ASP A 285 9.16 -25.98 7.55
C ASP A 285 8.66 -25.88 9.00
N GLU A 286 7.40 -25.53 9.15
CA GLU A 286 6.71 -25.39 10.43
C GLU A 286 5.70 -26.52 10.62
N GLU A 287 5.64 -27.11 11.82
CA GLU A 287 4.56 -28.03 12.17
C GLU A 287 3.36 -27.25 12.73
N LEU A 288 2.26 -27.22 12.00
CA LEU A 288 1.00 -26.62 12.42
C LEU A 288 0.20 -27.58 13.32
N THR A 289 -0.80 -27.02 13.99
CA THR A 289 -1.79 -27.79 14.76
C THR A 289 -2.37 -28.93 13.90
N GLY A 290 -2.41 -30.14 14.46
CA GLY A 290 -2.86 -31.33 13.74
C GLY A 290 -1.77 -32.06 12.94
N GLY A 291 -0.51 -31.66 13.09
CA GLY A 291 0.65 -32.35 12.49
C GLY A 291 0.83 -32.08 10.99
N VAL A 292 0.24 -31.00 10.48
CA VAL A 292 0.42 -30.57 9.10
C VAL A 292 1.73 -29.81 9.00
N ILE A 293 2.61 -30.25 8.11
CA ILE A 293 3.85 -29.54 7.79
C ILE A 293 3.52 -28.41 6.82
N TYR A 294 3.81 -27.18 7.23
CA TYR A 294 3.66 -25.96 6.45
C TYR A 294 5.01 -25.47 5.97
N SER A 295 5.14 -25.27 4.66
CA SER A 295 6.33 -24.70 4.03
C SER A 295 5.99 -23.28 3.53
N PRO A 296 6.45 -22.21 4.20
CA PRO A 296 6.12 -20.83 3.83
C PRO A 296 6.40 -20.47 2.36
N PRO A 297 7.54 -20.87 1.75
CA PRO A 297 7.84 -20.57 0.35
C PRO A 297 6.91 -21.26 -0.65
N ARG A 298 6.13 -22.24 -0.20
CA ARG A 298 5.27 -23.13 -1.00
C ARG A 298 3.79 -22.98 -0.63
N PHE A 299 3.37 -21.79 -0.17
CA PHE A 299 1.97 -21.55 0.22
C PHE A 299 0.97 -21.84 -0.93
N ASP A 300 1.40 -21.75 -2.19
CA ASP A 300 0.64 -22.09 -3.39
C ASP A 300 0.23 -23.57 -3.47
N ASP A 301 1.04 -24.48 -2.93
CA ASP A 301 0.68 -25.91 -2.84
C ASP A 301 -0.63 -26.08 -2.05
N TYR A 302 -0.80 -25.31 -0.97
CA TYR A 302 -1.99 -25.33 -0.12
C TYR A 302 -3.17 -24.57 -0.74
N VAL A 303 -2.92 -23.49 -1.49
CA VAL A 303 -3.97 -22.82 -2.28
C VAL A 303 -4.57 -23.80 -3.29
N LEU A 304 -3.76 -24.56 -4.02
CA LEU A 304 -4.25 -25.57 -4.95
C LEU A 304 -5.01 -26.70 -4.22
N ALA A 305 -4.55 -27.11 -3.03
CA ALA A 305 -5.26 -28.09 -2.22
C ALA A 305 -6.66 -27.58 -1.78
N TYR A 306 -6.77 -26.30 -1.39
CA TYR A 306 -8.07 -25.67 -1.11
C TYR A 306 -8.96 -25.61 -2.36
N ALA A 307 -8.41 -25.29 -3.54
CA ALA A 307 -9.18 -25.22 -4.78
C ALA A 307 -9.83 -26.58 -5.08
N LYS A 308 -9.06 -27.67 -4.92
CA LYS A 308 -9.54 -29.05 -5.04
C LYS A 308 -10.58 -29.40 -3.99
N LYS A 309 -10.37 -29.01 -2.73
CA LYS A 309 -11.30 -29.27 -1.62
C LYS A 309 -12.64 -28.54 -1.81
N PHE A 310 -12.60 -27.32 -2.34
CA PHE A 310 -13.78 -26.49 -2.57
C PHE A 310 -14.48 -26.76 -3.90
N ASP A 311 -13.91 -27.59 -4.77
CA ASP A 311 -14.39 -27.83 -6.14
C ASP A 311 -14.45 -26.53 -6.96
N VAL A 312 -13.40 -25.70 -6.84
CA VAL A 312 -13.28 -24.41 -7.52
C VAL A 312 -12.47 -24.59 -8.81
N THR A 313 -13.00 -24.10 -9.92
CA THR A 313 -12.28 -24.03 -11.19
C THR A 313 -11.37 -22.79 -11.20
N LEU A 314 -10.06 -23.00 -11.30
CA LEU A 314 -9.07 -21.93 -11.43
C LEU A 314 -9.10 -21.34 -12.85
N CYS A 315 -8.92 -20.03 -12.97
CA CYS A 315 -8.90 -19.32 -14.27
C CYS A 315 -8.12 -18.00 -14.18
N GLY A 316 -7.90 -17.32 -15.32
CA GLY A 316 -7.32 -15.98 -15.39
C GLY A 316 -5.90 -15.93 -15.95
N PRO A 317 -4.85 -16.19 -15.14
CA PRO A 317 -3.46 -16.03 -15.55
C PRO A 317 -3.09 -16.85 -16.79
N LYS A 318 -2.18 -16.31 -17.62
CA LYS A 318 -1.57 -17.10 -18.69
C LYS A 318 -0.78 -18.27 -18.12
N GLU A 319 -0.71 -19.35 -18.91
CA GLU A 319 0.04 -20.56 -18.58
C GLU A 319 -0.39 -21.24 -17.26
N LEU A 320 -1.65 -21.03 -16.84
CA LEU A 320 -2.19 -21.57 -15.58
C LEU A 320 -1.95 -23.07 -15.39
N ASP A 321 -2.04 -23.87 -16.46
CA ASP A 321 -1.78 -25.32 -16.38
C ASP A 321 -0.35 -25.61 -15.89
N LYS A 322 0.64 -24.85 -16.37
CA LYS A 322 2.03 -24.97 -15.90
C LYS A 322 2.14 -24.57 -14.43
N LEU A 323 1.46 -23.49 -14.05
CA LEU A 323 1.45 -23.04 -12.65
C LEU A 323 0.90 -24.15 -11.73
N ILE A 324 -0.17 -24.83 -12.15
CA ILE A 324 -0.79 -25.92 -11.40
C ILE A 324 0.12 -27.16 -11.36
N ASP A 325 0.80 -27.49 -12.46
CA ASP A 325 1.68 -28.66 -12.56
C ASP A 325 2.93 -28.55 -11.66
N GLU A 326 3.37 -27.34 -11.35
CA GLU A 326 4.49 -27.08 -10.43
C GLU A 326 4.12 -27.24 -8.94
N CYS A 327 2.83 -27.24 -8.61
CA CYS A 327 2.36 -27.39 -7.24
C CYS A 327 2.42 -28.84 -6.77
N ARG A 328 2.84 -29.04 -5.52
CA ARG A 328 2.94 -30.34 -4.86
C ARG A 328 1.61 -30.72 -4.21
N ARG A 329 1.44 -32.02 -3.97
CA ARG A 329 0.31 -32.52 -3.19
C ARG A 329 0.62 -32.37 -1.71
N VAL A 330 -0.21 -31.60 -1.01
CA VAL A 330 -0.09 -31.35 0.43
C VAL A 330 -1.39 -31.71 1.16
N GLY A 331 -1.29 -31.90 2.47
CA GLY A 331 -2.45 -31.98 3.37
C GLY A 331 -2.90 -30.59 3.78
N LEU A 332 -4.19 -30.45 4.11
CA LEU A 332 -4.74 -29.24 4.71
C LEU A 332 -5.00 -29.48 6.20
N PRO A 333 -4.78 -28.48 7.06
CA PRO A 333 -5.17 -28.57 8.46
C PRO A 333 -6.69 -28.69 8.59
N GLU A 334 -7.12 -29.28 9.70
CA GLU A 334 -8.54 -29.29 10.07
C GLU A 334 -8.96 -27.90 10.53
N VAL A 335 -10.06 -27.40 9.98
CA VAL A 335 -10.61 -26.09 10.33
C VAL A 335 -11.82 -26.29 11.23
N THR A 336 -11.78 -25.77 12.45
CA THR A 336 -12.89 -25.85 13.41
C THR A 336 -13.15 -24.48 14.03
N LEU A 337 -14.27 -24.32 14.74
CA LEU A 337 -14.56 -23.07 15.45
C LEU A 337 -13.58 -22.81 16.61
N GLU A 338 -12.96 -23.87 17.14
CA GLU A 338 -11.92 -23.79 18.18
C GLU A 338 -10.52 -23.51 17.60
N ASN A 339 -10.35 -23.68 16.29
CA ASN A 339 -9.11 -23.44 15.56
C ASN A 339 -9.43 -22.75 14.22
N ASP A 340 -9.89 -21.50 14.33
CA ASP A 340 -10.29 -20.66 13.20
C ASP A 340 -9.11 -19.97 12.50
N ASP A 341 -7.92 -19.99 13.11
CA ASP A 341 -6.62 -19.65 12.51
C ASP A 341 -5.68 -20.87 12.42
N PRO A 342 -6.00 -21.89 11.62
CA PRO A 342 -5.18 -23.10 11.52
C PRO A 342 -3.81 -22.84 10.85
N TRP A 343 -3.61 -21.66 10.28
CA TRP A 343 -2.37 -21.25 9.61
C TRP A 343 -1.50 -20.36 10.49
N ASN A 344 -1.87 -20.10 11.74
CA ASN A 344 -1.17 -19.22 12.68
C ASN A 344 -0.86 -17.84 12.09
N PHE A 345 -1.77 -17.28 11.29
CA PHE A 345 -1.61 -15.95 10.70
C PHE A 345 -1.48 -14.87 11.78
N PHE A 346 -2.34 -14.87 12.80
CA PHE A 346 -2.33 -13.83 13.83
C PHE A 346 -1.09 -13.92 14.73
N GLU A 347 -0.66 -15.13 15.07
CA GLU A 347 0.59 -15.34 15.81
C GLU A 347 1.80 -14.87 14.98
N THR A 348 1.83 -15.21 13.68
CA THR A 348 2.90 -14.76 12.78
C THR A 348 2.92 -13.24 12.63
N LEU A 349 1.75 -12.61 12.49
CA LEU A 349 1.62 -11.15 12.42
C LEU A 349 2.13 -10.51 13.71
N GLN A 350 1.75 -11.02 14.87
CA GLN A 350 2.23 -10.52 16.17
C GLN A 350 3.75 -10.65 16.30
N GLY A 351 4.32 -11.78 15.84
CA GLY A 351 5.77 -11.98 15.79
C GLY A 351 6.46 -10.96 14.87
N TYR A 352 5.88 -10.71 13.70
CA TYR A 352 6.37 -9.71 12.75
C TYR A 352 6.30 -8.29 13.32
N GLU A 353 5.20 -7.92 13.97
CA GLU A 353 5.04 -6.65 14.69
C GLU A 353 6.12 -6.51 15.78
N GLY A 354 6.32 -7.54 16.60
CA GLY A 354 7.31 -7.53 17.68
C GLY A 354 8.75 -7.41 17.18
N ALA A 355 9.10 -8.09 16.08
CA ALA A 355 10.43 -8.05 15.47
C ALA A 355 10.74 -6.69 14.82
N ASN A 356 9.73 -6.03 14.26
CA ASN A 356 9.86 -4.73 13.63
C ASN A 356 9.58 -3.56 14.59
N TYR A 357 9.12 -3.85 15.81
CA TYR A 357 8.94 -2.86 16.85
C TYR A 357 10.27 -2.35 17.41
N ARG A 358 10.58 -1.06 17.24
CA ARG A 358 11.81 -0.45 17.77
C ARG A 358 11.58 0.21 19.13
N ALA A 359 11.72 -0.56 20.22
CA ALA A 359 11.81 0.04 21.56
C ALA A 359 13.02 1.00 21.65
N PRO A 360 12.89 2.20 22.25
CA PRO A 360 14.05 3.05 22.45
C PRO A 360 15.05 2.37 23.39
N PRO A 361 16.36 2.50 23.16
CA PRO A 361 17.35 2.10 24.16
C PRO A 361 17.03 2.80 25.48
N ARG A 362 16.89 2.04 26.58
CA ARG A 362 16.60 2.62 27.91
C ARG A 362 17.61 3.71 28.23
N GLY A 363 17.13 4.95 28.39
CA GLY A 363 17.95 6.10 28.78
C GLY A 363 18.60 6.90 27.64
N SER A 364 18.24 6.64 26.38
CA SER A 364 18.73 7.49 25.28
C SER A 364 18.03 8.84 25.26
N ILE A 365 18.80 9.91 25.47
CA ILE A 365 18.38 11.32 25.33
C ILE A 365 18.41 11.76 23.85
N TRP A 366 18.88 10.89 22.94
CA TRP A 366 19.16 11.22 21.54
C TRP A 366 18.09 10.79 20.54
N TYR A 367 17.07 10.05 20.99
CA TYR A 367 15.94 9.65 20.15
C TYR A 367 14.73 10.53 20.45
N ASP A 368 14.11 11.09 19.40
CA ASP A 368 12.86 11.85 19.51
C ASP A 368 11.72 10.87 19.85
N ASP A 369 10.85 11.22 20.80
CA ASP A 369 9.66 10.46 21.17
C ASP A 369 8.65 10.34 20.01
N LYS A 370 8.94 10.96 18.86
CA LYS A 370 8.11 11.02 17.65
C LYS A 370 8.55 10.09 16.53
N GLU A 371 9.63 9.34 16.70
CA GLU A 371 10.05 8.36 15.69
C GLU A 371 9.02 7.23 15.64
N TYR A 372 8.47 6.94 14.46
CA TYR A 372 7.52 5.85 14.25
C TYR A 372 8.23 4.52 14.52
N ARG A 373 7.60 3.64 15.31
CA ARG A 373 8.24 2.43 15.87
C ARG A 373 7.48 1.15 15.59
N GLY A 374 6.43 1.18 14.77
CA GLY A 374 5.59 0.03 14.42
C GLY A 374 5.70 -0.36 12.95
N ILE A 375 4.75 -1.16 12.47
CA ILE A 375 4.56 -1.51 11.07
C ILE A 375 3.35 -0.75 10.50
N GLY A 376 3.32 -0.46 9.20
CA GLY A 376 2.26 0.33 8.56
C GLY A 376 2.32 1.82 8.93
N GLY A 377 1.21 2.53 8.79
CA GLY A 377 1.14 3.98 9.00
C GLY A 377 1.46 4.79 7.74
N ASP A 378 1.83 6.05 7.92
CA ASP A 378 2.16 6.99 6.84
C ASP A 378 3.46 7.75 7.06
N HIS A 379 4.45 7.09 7.66
CA HIS A 379 5.76 7.66 7.90
C HIS A 379 6.47 8.02 6.58
N TYR A 380 6.31 7.19 5.55
CA TYR A 380 6.93 7.43 4.25
C TYR A 380 6.08 8.28 3.30
N ASP A 381 4.81 8.54 3.63
CA ASP A 381 3.96 9.47 2.88
C ASP A 381 4.49 10.91 3.04
N ILE A 382 5.04 11.47 1.97
CA ILE A 382 5.64 12.82 1.98
C ILE A 382 4.60 13.90 2.32
N SER A 383 3.30 13.62 2.16
CA SER A 383 2.24 14.54 2.60
C SER A 383 2.02 14.62 4.10
N SER A 384 2.38 13.58 4.85
CA SER A 384 2.31 13.59 6.31
C SER A 384 3.44 14.44 6.93
N TRP A 385 4.50 14.68 6.16
CA TRP A 385 5.70 15.38 6.64
C TRP A 385 5.44 16.85 6.96
N ARG A 386 6.23 17.40 7.88
CA ARG A 386 6.19 18.84 8.15
C ARG A 386 6.84 19.61 6.98
N PRO A 387 6.38 20.84 6.70
CA PRO A 387 7.00 21.69 5.68
C PRO A 387 8.51 21.88 5.82
N VAL A 388 9.03 21.85 7.06
CA VAL A 388 10.47 21.99 7.30
C VAL A 388 11.26 20.74 6.91
N GLU A 389 10.67 19.55 7.05
CA GLU A 389 11.27 18.27 6.69
C GLU A 389 11.33 18.14 5.17
N ARG A 390 10.21 18.44 4.48
CA ARG A 390 10.18 18.46 3.01
C ARG A 390 11.18 19.45 2.42
N ARG A 391 11.24 20.68 2.94
CA ARG A 391 12.24 21.69 2.51
C ARG A 391 13.67 21.21 2.68
N LYS A 392 13.96 20.48 3.76
CA LYS A 392 15.30 19.97 4.03
C LYS A 392 15.73 18.95 2.98
N ALA A 393 14.82 18.04 2.63
CA ALA A 393 15.03 16.96 1.67
C ALA A 393 14.93 17.41 0.20
N SER A 394 14.21 18.50 -0.11
CA SER A 394 14.13 19.04 -1.47
C SER A 394 15.48 19.52 -2.01
N PHE A 395 15.69 19.35 -3.32
CA PHE A 395 16.87 19.82 -4.04
C PHE A 395 16.99 21.36 -4.04
N ASP A 396 15.87 22.06 -4.21
CA ASP A 396 15.85 23.54 -4.28
C ASP A 396 15.62 24.22 -2.92
N LYS A 397 15.53 23.42 -1.85
CA LYS A 397 15.24 23.84 -0.47
C LYS A 397 13.88 24.54 -0.28
N LYS A 398 12.95 24.36 -1.22
CA LYS A 398 11.55 24.78 -1.09
C LYS A 398 10.66 23.61 -0.74
N ASP A 399 9.47 23.93 -0.25
CA ASP A 399 8.46 22.91 0.01
C ASP A 399 7.84 22.57 -1.34
N PRO A 400 7.91 21.31 -1.82
CA PRO A 400 7.30 20.93 -3.10
C PRO A 400 5.78 21.08 -3.07
N PHE A 401 5.17 21.21 -1.89
CA PHE A 401 3.72 21.29 -1.75
C PHE A 401 3.28 22.75 -1.62
N THR A 402 2.41 23.18 -2.52
CA THR A 402 1.81 24.51 -2.43
C THR A 402 0.82 24.60 -1.27
N ARG A 403 0.52 25.82 -0.82
CA ARG A 403 -0.51 26.05 0.21
C ARG A 403 -1.89 25.51 -0.23
N SER A 404 -2.18 25.55 -1.53
CA SER A 404 -3.44 25.02 -2.07
C SER A 404 -3.51 23.50 -1.93
N MET A 405 -2.42 22.80 -2.28
CA MET A 405 -2.30 21.34 -2.13
C MET A 405 -2.47 20.91 -0.67
N ILE A 406 -1.77 21.56 0.26
CA ILE A 406 -1.90 21.26 1.69
C ILE A 406 -3.33 21.52 2.19
N ASN A 407 -3.98 22.59 1.74
CA ASN A 407 -5.36 22.86 2.11
C ASN A 407 -6.33 21.82 1.53
N ALA A 408 -6.08 21.32 0.32
CA ALA A 408 -6.86 20.26 -0.30
C ALA A 408 -6.75 18.94 0.50
N VAL A 409 -5.53 18.54 0.89
CA VAL A 409 -5.32 17.37 1.75
C VAL A 409 -6.05 17.53 3.09
N LYS A 410 -5.99 18.72 3.71
CA LYS A 410 -6.75 19.01 4.94
C LYS A 410 -8.27 18.93 4.77
N GLN A 411 -8.76 19.08 3.56
CA GLN A 411 -10.18 18.97 3.22
C GLN A 411 -10.60 17.55 2.87
N GLY A 412 -9.70 16.56 2.95
CA GLY A 412 -9.99 15.17 2.60
C GLY A 412 -9.67 14.81 1.14
N LEU A 413 -9.11 15.72 0.35
CA LEU A 413 -8.77 15.42 -1.04
C LEU A 413 -7.48 14.61 -1.14
N VAL A 414 -7.45 13.73 -2.14
CA VAL A 414 -6.32 12.88 -2.49
C VAL A 414 -5.54 13.56 -3.61
N MET A 415 -4.22 13.68 -3.44
CA MET A 415 -3.36 14.21 -4.49
C MET A 415 -2.91 13.05 -5.38
N HIS A 416 -3.07 13.20 -6.68
CA HIS A 416 -2.52 12.28 -7.68
C HIS A 416 -1.57 13.06 -8.59
N ARG A 417 -0.56 12.37 -9.14
CA ARG A 417 0.22 12.92 -10.25
C ARG A 417 -0.71 12.97 -11.48
N GLY A 418 -0.71 14.11 -12.16
CA GLY A 418 -1.50 14.33 -13.38
C GLY A 418 -0.82 13.75 -14.60
#